data_AF-A0A1Y5F7I0-F1
#
_entry.id   AF-A0A1Y5F7I0-F1
#
_cell.length_a   1.000
_cell.length_b   1.000
_cell.length_c   1.000
_cell.angle_alpha   90.00
_cell.angle_beta   90.00
_cell.angle_gamma   90.00
#
_symmetry.space_group_name_H-M   'P 1'
#
loop_
_entity.id
_entity.type
_entity.pdbx_description
1 polymer ?
#
loop_
_entity_poly.entity_id
_entity_poly.type
_entity_poly.pdbx_seq_one_letter_code
_entity_poly.pdbx_strand_id
1 'polypeptide(L)'
;MNIINVFNILYSLLSFLGGSTLSEAVLFESLESKTEIGKEVYNVIQLKVGSTKDVWTMKQSHHGVHSKVWDQIKIIVHKEEKPYKASYHQLSNGKEIDYKVSCFRCHSGGPRLVRPNYDSKMAKLSLEKQLTILKWNLLIKSYGEVQIKGNNSIKRKIELITDIKSFKKELAVNSCSKCHYQGGPRAVLTKANTETMKFLVKNKAMPPWPYELTKKDKKDLNKFIHGF
;
A
#
# COMPACT_ATOMS: atom_id res chain seq x y z
N MET A 1 23.09 -8.41 -7.75
CA MET A 1 21.87 -8.99 -7.13
C MET A 1 20.73 -8.01 -7.31
N ASN A 2 19.63 -8.40 -7.96
CA ASN A 2 18.44 -7.54 -8.10
C ASN A 2 17.90 -7.19 -6.69
N ILE A 3 17.56 -5.92 -6.44
CA ILE A 3 17.04 -5.46 -5.14
C ILE A 3 15.82 -6.26 -4.66
N ILE A 4 15.00 -6.77 -5.60
CA ILE A 4 13.87 -7.67 -5.31
C ILE A 4 14.34 -8.97 -4.65
N ASN A 5 15.46 -9.55 -5.12
CA ASN A 5 16.02 -10.77 -4.53
C ASN A 5 16.50 -10.51 -3.11
N VAL A 6 17.06 -9.33 -2.84
CA VAL A 6 17.44 -8.92 -1.48
C VAL A 6 16.22 -8.90 -0.56
N PHE A 7 15.11 -8.28 -1.01
CA PHE A 7 13.88 -8.27 -0.23
C PHE A 7 13.31 -9.66 0.00
N ASN A 8 13.34 -10.54 -1.01
CA ASN A 8 12.93 -11.94 -0.85
C ASN A 8 13.79 -12.70 0.16
N ILE A 9 15.11 -12.56 0.10
CA ILE A 9 16.04 -13.22 1.05
C ILE A 9 15.77 -12.73 2.47
N LEU A 10 15.65 -11.41 2.67
CA LEU A 10 15.37 -10.82 3.99
C LEU A 10 14.00 -11.25 4.52
N TYR A 11 12.98 -11.31 3.65
CA TYR A 11 11.66 -11.82 4.02
C TYR A 11 11.71 -13.29 4.45
N SER A 12 12.42 -14.14 3.69
CA SER A 12 12.57 -15.57 4.02
C SER A 12 13.33 -15.76 5.33
N LEU A 13 14.39 -14.98 5.56
CA LEU A 13 15.15 -15.03 6.81
C LEU A 13 14.28 -14.65 8.01
N LEU A 14 13.52 -13.55 7.94
CA LEU A 14 12.60 -13.16 9.01
C LEU A 14 11.45 -14.14 9.20
N SER A 15 11.00 -14.80 8.13
CA SER A 15 9.96 -15.83 8.22
C SER A 15 10.48 -17.09 8.90
N PHE A 16 11.74 -17.46 8.64
CA PHE A 16 12.40 -18.60 9.29
C PHE A 16 12.66 -18.32 10.77
N LEU A 17 13.28 -17.18 11.09
CA LEU A 17 13.60 -16.79 12.47
C LEU A 17 12.36 -16.47 13.31
N GLY A 18 11.32 -15.92 12.68
CA GLY A 18 10.10 -15.48 13.35
C GLY A 18 9.07 -16.59 13.60
N GLY A 19 9.27 -17.80 13.08
CA GLY A 19 8.42 -18.98 13.34
C GLY A 19 6.90 -18.69 13.45
N SER A 20 6.25 -19.32 14.44
CA SER A 20 4.86 -19.05 14.86
C SER A 20 4.71 -17.86 15.82
N THR A 21 5.81 -17.20 16.19
CA THR A 21 5.80 -16.13 17.22
C THR A 21 5.42 -14.77 16.67
N LEU A 22 5.34 -14.60 15.35
CA LEU A 22 4.91 -13.34 14.74
C LEU A 22 3.39 -13.23 14.67
N SER A 23 2.83 -12.18 15.27
CA SER A 23 1.42 -11.83 15.27
C SER A 23 0.71 -12.07 13.93
N GLU A 24 -0.40 -12.81 13.96
CA GLU A 24 -1.25 -13.04 12.80
C GLU A 24 -1.96 -11.76 12.32
N ALA A 25 -2.28 -10.87 13.26
CA ALA A 25 -2.92 -9.59 13.00
C ALA A 25 -2.28 -8.47 13.81
N VAL A 26 -2.10 -7.30 13.19
CA VAL A 26 -1.48 -6.12 13.83
C VAL A 26 -2.44 -4.95 13.81
N LEU A 27 -2.88 -4.51 15.00
CA LEU A 27 -3.53 -3.23 15.23
C LEU A 27 -2.49 -2.11 15.32
N PHE A 28 -2.69 -1.04 14.56
CA PHE A 28 -1.85 0.16 14.60
C PHE A 28 -2.64 1.43 14.25
N GLU A 29 -2.16 2.57 14.71
CA GLU A 29 -2.60 3.87 14.21
C GLU A 29 -1.86 4.21 12.91
N SER A 30 -2.58 4.62 11.87
CA SER A 30 -1.98 5.01 10.60
C SER A 30 -1.23 6.33 10.72
N LEU A 31 0.02 6.35 10.24
CA LEU A 31 0.73 7.60 10.01
C LEU A 31 0.22 8.32 8.76
N GLU A 32 -0.26 7.56 7.77
CA GLU A 32 -0.64 8.08 6.44
C GLU A 32 -2.12 8.49 6.36
N SER A 33 -3.00 7.74 7.02
CA SER A 33 -4.44 7.94 6.95
C SER A 33 -4.92 8.80 8.11
N LYS A 34 -5.66 9.87 7.80
CA LYS A 34 -6.37 10.70 8.76
C LYS A 34 -7.83 10.85 8.31
N THR A 35 -8.73 11.15 9.22
CA THR A 35 -10.11 11.51 8.86
C THR A 35 -10.14 12.89 8.18
N GLU A 36 -11.28 13.29 7.63
CA GLU A 36 -11.45 14.61 7.00
C GLU A 36 -11.14 15.77 7.95
N ILE A 37 -11.41 15.58 9.25
CA ILE A 37 -11.10 16.55 10.32
C ILE A 37 -9.72 16.32 10.96
N GLY A 38 -8.86 15.51 10.33
CA GLY A 38 -7.48 15.29 10.77
C GLY A 38 -7.31 14.31 11.93
N LYS A 39 -8.37 13.61 12.38
CA LYS A 39 -8.28 12.63 13.47
C LYS A 39 -7.58 11.34 13.03
N GLU A 40 -7.13 10.59 14.03
CA GLU A 40 -6.45 9.30 13.88
C GLU A 40 -7.34 8.26 13.19
N VAL A 41 -6.71 7.45 12.36
CA VAL A 41 -7.33 6.27 11.73
C VAL A 41 -6.58 5.04 12.22
N TYR A 42 -7.32 4.03 12.68
CA TYR A 42 -6.75 2.79 13.19
C TYR A 42 -6.97 1.66 12.20
N ASN A 43 -5.99 0.79 12.05
CA ASN A 43 -6.02 -0.33 11.13
C ASN A 43 -5.67 -1.62 11.85
N VAL A 44 -6.35 -2.71 11.49
CA VAL A 44 -5.93 -4.08 11.79
C VAL A 44 -5.62 -4.75 10.47
N ILE A 45 -4.36 -5.11 10.25
CA ILE A 45 -3.93 -5.85 9.06
C ILE A 45 -3.65 -7.30 9.44
N GLN A 46 -4.05 -8.22 8.57
CA GLN A 46 -3.73 -9.64 8.61
C GLN A 46 -3.28 -10.08 7.21
N LEU A 47 -2.30 -10.98 7.17
CA LEU A 47 -1.78 -11.56 5.93
C LEU A 47 -1.90 -13.08 5.98
N LYS A 48 -2.51 -13.66 4.95
CA LYS A 48 -2.43 -15.10 4.65
C LYS A 48 -1.61 -15.31 3.38
N VAL A 49 -0.44 -15.92 3.52
CA VAL A 49 0.46 -16.24 2.41
C VAL A 49 0.07 -17.59 1.81
N GLY A 50 0.01 -17.69 0.49
CA GLY A 50 -0.25 -18.94 -0.24
C GLY A 50 0.74 -19.14 -1.38
N SER A 51 0.75 -20.31 -2.02
CA SER A 51 1.64 -20.57 -3.15
C SER A 51 1.27 -19.72 -4.37
N THR A 52 -0.02 -19.67 -4.70
CA THR A 52 -0.54 -18.95 -5.87
C THR A 52 -1.09 -17.57 -5.54
N LYS A 53 -1.47 -17.32 -4.28
CA LYS A 53 -2.10 -16.05 -3.88
C LYS A 53 -1.72 -15.64 -2.47
N ASP A 54 -1.53 -14.35 -2.27
CA ASP A 54 -1.44 -13.75 -0.93
C ASP A 54 -2.69 -12.91 -0.67
N VAL A 55 -3.28 -13.08 0.52
CA VAL A 55 -4.52 -12.41 0.92
C VAL A 55 -4.23 -11.46 2.07
N TRP A 56 -4.30 -10.17 1.78
CA TRP A 56 -4.20 -9.09 2.75
C TRP A 56 -5.60 -8.69 3.17
N THR A 57 -5.90 -8.80 4.45
CA THR A 57 -7.15 -8.29 5.03
C THR A 57 -6.82 -7.08 5.90
N MET A 58 -7.57 -6.00 5.70
CA MET A 58 -7.46 -4.79 6.49
C MET A 58 -8.84 -4.44 7.06
N LYS A 59 -8.91 -4.19 8.36
CA LYS A 59 -10.04 -3.51 9.00
C LYS A 59 -9.59 -2.09 9.32
N GLN A 60 -10.38 -1.08 8.97
CA GLN A 60 -10.07 0.33 9.20
C GLN A 60 -11.18 0.99 10.01
N SER A 61 -10.81 1.72 11.06
CA SER A 61 -11.72 2.51 11.89
C SER A 61 -11.40 3.99 11.80
N HIS A 62 -12.41 4.79 11.47
CA HIS A 62 -12.39 6.26 11.47
C HIS A 62 -12.95 6.86 12.77
N HIS A 63 -13.42 6.01 13.69
CA HIS A 63 -14.10 6.41 14.93
C HIS A 63 -13.37 5.91 16.18
N GLY A 64 -12.10 5.55 16.06
CA GLY A 64 -11.26 5.07 17.17
C GLY A 64 -11.18 3.55 17.31
N VAL A 65 -10.28 3.09 18.17
CA VAL A 65 -9.97 1.65 18.37
C VAL A 65 -11.16 0.86 18.94
N HIS A 66 -12.03 1.49 19.72
CA HIS A 66 -13.19 0.83 20.34
C HIS A 66 -14.48 0.97 19.53
N SER A 67 -14.40 1.48 18.30
CA SER A 67 -15.55 1.58 17.39
C SER A 67 -16.16 0.20 17.13
N LYS A 68 -17.50 0.15 17.07
CA LYS A 68 -18.23 -1.03 16.57
C LYS A 68 -18.20 -1.12 15.04
N VAL A 69 -17.91 -0.01 14.37
CA VAL A 69 -17.93 0.11 12.91
C VAL A 69 -16.49 0.13 12.40
N TRP A 70 -16.15 -0.90 11.62
CA TRP A 70 -14.88 -1.03 10.92
C TRP A 70 -15.16 -1.35 9.46
N ASP A 71 -14.59 -0.57 8.55
CA ASP A 71 -14.60 -0.92 7.13
C ASP A 71 -13.62 -2.07 6.90
N GLN A 72 -14.00 -3.05 6.09
CA GLN A 72 -13.14 -4.19 5.79
C GLN A 72 -12.76 -4.19 4.31
N ILE A 73 -11.47 -4.28 4.04
CA ILE A 73 -10.90 -4.32 2.70
C ILE A 73 -10.06 -5.59 2.60
N LYS A 74 -10.10 -6.23 1.44
CA LYS A 74 -9.28 -7.39 1.10
C LYS A 74 -8.54 -7.09 -0.19
N ILE A 75 -7.22 -7.28 -0.18
CA ILE A 75 -6.36 -7.20 -1.36
C ILE A 75 -5.80 -8.60 -1.61
N ILE A 76 -6.02 -9.15 -2.79
CA ILE A 76 -5.50 -10.46 -3.19
C ILE A 76 -4.41 -10.23 -4.23
N VAL A 77 -3.19 -10.64 -3.93
CA VAL A 77 -2.06 -10.64 -4.89
C VAL A 77 -2.00 -12.03 -5.52
N HIS A 78 -2.32 -12.08 -6.81
CA HIS A 78 -2.30 -13.24 -7.71
C HIS A 78 -0.86 -13.41 -8.23
N LYS A 79 -0.22 -14.52 -7.85
CA LYS A 79 1.21 -14.82 -8.05
C LYS A 79 1.48 -15.81 -9.17
N GLU A 80 0.48 -16.11 -10.00
CA GLU A 80 0.57 -17.10 -11.07
C GLU A 80 1.50 -16.67 -12.21
N GLU A 81 1.60 -15.36 -12.47
CA GLU A 81 2.40 -14.81 -13.57
C GLU A 81 2.95 -13.42 -13.18
N LYS A 82 4.18 -13.08 -13.61
CA LYS A 82 4.74 -11.74 -13.45
C LYS A 82 4.45 -10.85 -14.68
N PRO A 83 4.18 -9.53 -14.49
CA PRO A 83 4.00 -8.85 -13.21
C PRO A 83 2.77 -9.39 -12.47
N TYR A 84 2.88 -9.52 -11.15
CA TYR A 84 1.79 -10.04 -10.34
C TYR A 84 0.56 -9.16 -10.47
N LYS A 85 -0.62 -9.72 -10.23
CA LYS A 85 -1.88 -9.00 -10.39
C LYS A 85 -2.57 -8.84 -9.04
N ALA A 86 -3.11 -7.67 -8.73
CA ALA A 86 -3.85 -7.41 -7.49
C ALA A 86 -5.35 -7.25 -7.78
N SER A 87 -6.18 -7.92 -6.98
CA SER A 87 -7.62 -7.69 -6.95
C SER A 87 -8.04 -7.13 -5.59
N TYR A 88 -9.08 -6.32 -5.57
CA TYR A 88 -9.55 -5.63 -4.38
C TYR A 88 -10.99 -6.04 -4.12
N HIS A 89 -11.35 -6.15 -2.85
CA HIS A 89 -12.73 -6.42 -2.42
C HIS A 89 -13.03 -5.61 -1.17
N GLN A 90 -14.19 -4.94 -1.12
CA GLN A 90 -14.71 -4.33 0.11
C GLN A 90 -15.75 -5.25 0.73
N LEU A 91 -15.68 -5.45 2.05
CA LEU A 91 -16.54 -6.36 2.78
C LEU A 91 -17.34 -5.63 3.85
N SER A 92 -18.56 -6.12 4.09
CA SER A 92 -19.37 -5.82 5.28
C SER A 92 -19.99 -7.11 5.77
N ASN A 93 -19.78 -7.43 7.06
CA ASN A 93 -20.25 -8.68 7.68
C ASN A 93 -19.87 -9.94 6.88
N GLY A 94 -18.64 -9.97 6.34
CA GLY A 94 -18.11 -11.07 5.54
C GLY A 94 -18.61 -11.14 4.10
N LYS A 95 -19.58 -10.30 3.70
CA LYS A 95 -20.12 -10.23 2.34
C LYS A 95 -19.46 -9.11 1.54
N GLU A 96 -19.19 -9.37 0.27
CA GLU A 96 -18.67 -8.34 -0.63
C GLU A 96 -19.74 -7.29 -0.92
N ILE A 97 -19.35 -6.01 -0.84
CA ILE A 97 -20.21 -4.85 -1.07
C ILE A 97 -19.57 -3.90 -2.07
N ASP A 98 -20.36 -2.95 -2.58
CA ASP A 98 -19.84 -1.85 -3.37
C ASP A 98 -18.85 -1.00 -2.56
N TYR A 99 -17.86 -0.46 -3.28
CA TYR A 99 -16.84 0.38 -2.69
C TYR A 99 -17.43 1.67 -2.12
N LYS A 100 -17.17 1.94 -0.84
CA LYS A 100 -17.44 3.26 -0.24
C LYS A 100 -16.42 4.29 -0.71
N VAL A 101 -15.21 3.84 -1.04
CA VAL A 101 -14.08 4.69 -1.48
C VAL A 101 -13.35 4.04 -2.63
N SER A 102 -12.81 4.83 -3.56
CA SER A 102 -11.95 4.30 -4.62
C SER A 102 -10.63 3.84 -4.03
N CYS A 103 -10.57 2.58 -3.55
CA CYS A 103 -9.36 1.96 -3.01
C CYS A 103 -8.15 2.10 -3.96
N PHE A 104 -8.42 2.16 -5.26
CA PHE A 104 -7.47 2.26 -6.36
C PHE A 104 -6.73 3.61 -6.42
N ARG A 105 -7.32 4.67 -5.86
CA ARG A 105 -6.62 5.96 -5.68
C ARG A 105 -5.46 5.80 -4.70
N CYS A 106 -5.67 4.98 -3.68
CA CYS A 106 -4.66 4.75 -2.64
C CYS A 106 -3.79 3.53 -2.92
N HIS A 107 -4.27 2.56 -3.71
CA HIS A 107 -3.63 1.28 -4.01
C HIS A 107 -3.68 0.99 -5.51
N SER A 108 -2.88 1.70 -6.31
CA SER A 108 -2.89 1.51 -7.76
C SER A 108 -2.12 0.26 -8.24
N GLY A 109 -1.47 -0.47 -7.32
CA GLY A 109 -0.58 -1.60 -7.63
C GLY A 109 -0.39 -2.54 -6.45
N GLY A 110 -1.49 -2.94 -5.81
CA GLY A 110 -1.52 -3.92 -4.73
C GLY A 110 -1.39 -3.32 -3.31
N PRO A 111 -1.02 -4.15 -2.33
CA PRO A 111 -0.82 -3.70 -0.96
C PRO A 111 0.30 -2.67 -0.89
N ARG A 112 0.18 -1.72 0.04
CA ARG A 112 1.17 -0.68 0.27
C ARG A 112 1.87 -0.90 1.59
N LEU A 113 3.09 -0.34 1.70
CA LEU A 113 3.86 -0.42 2.93
C LEU A 113 3.03 0.09 4.10
N VAL A 114 2.99 -0.74 5.14
CA VAL A 114 2.35 -0.47 6.43
C VAL A 114 3.22 0.55 7.17
N ARG A 115 2.62 1.70 7.50
CA ARG A 115 3.29 2.84 8.15
C ARG A 115 2.55 3.19 9.44
N PRO A 116 2.89 2.52 10.55
CA PRO A 116 2.28 2.86 11.82
C PRO A 116 2.83 4.18 12.37
N ASN A 117 2.00 4.87 13.14
CA ASN A 117 2.46 5.88 14.07
C ASN A 117 3.06 5.15 15.29
N TYR A 118 4.39 5.08 15.37
CA TYR A 118 5.09 4.40 16.46
C TYR A 118 4.89 5.08 17.82
N ASP A 119 4.56 6.38 17.82
CA ASP A 119 4.29 7.18 19.01
C ASP A 119 2.82 7.10 19.46
N SER A 120 2.01 6.23 18.84
CA SER A 120 0.59 6.09 19.16
C SER A 120 0.41 5.73 20.64
N LYS A 121 -0.34 6.56 21.37
CA LYS A 121 -0.71 6.27 22.76
C LYS A 121 -1.75 5.16 22.85
N MET A 122 -2.63 5.07 21.85
CA MET A 122 -3.77 4.14 21.82
C MET A 122 -3.44 2.78 21.20
N ALA A 123 -2.55 2.73 20.22
CA ALA A 123 -2.20 1.51 19.49
C ALA A 123 -0.68 1.27 19.51
N LYS A 124 -0.11 1.16 20.70
CA LYS A 124 1.33 0.89 20.90
C LYS A 124 1.74 -0.44 20.29
N LEU A 125 2.86 -0.42 19.56
CA LEU A 125 3.41 -1.61 18.91
C LEU A 125 4.52 -2.22 19.77
N SER A 126 4.30 -3.47 20.20
CA SER A 126 5.37 -4.32 20.73
C SER A 126 6.43 -4.58 19.66
N LEU A 127 7.66 -4.91 20.08
CA LEU A 127 8.75 -5.26 19.16
C LEU A 127 8.34 -6.35 18.16
N GLU A 128 7.63 -7.38 18.63
CA GLU A 128 7.08 -8.44 17.79
C GLU A 128 6.19 -7.89 16.66
N LYS A 129 5.24 -7.00 16.97
CA LYS A 129 4.38 -6.38 15.95
C LYS A 129 5.17 -5.49 14.98
N GLN A 130 6.22 -4.82 15.47
CA GLN A 130 7.10 -4.03 14.60
C GLN A 130 7.88 -4.93 13.62
N LEU A 131 8.39 -6.07 14.09
CA LEU A 131 9.03 -7.08 13.24
C LEU A 131 8.05 -7.72 12.26
N THR A 132 6.81 -7.99 12.67
CA THR A 132 5.74 -8.44 11.77
C THR A 132 5.49 -7.43 10.64
N ILE A 133 5.37 -6.14 10.99
CA ILE A 133 5.22 -5.06 10.00
C ILE A 133 6.44 -4.97 9.08
N LEU A 134 7.66 -5.09 9.61
CA LEU A 134 8.88 -5.10 8.81
C LEU A 134 8.88 -6.27 7.81
N LYS A 135 8.56 -7.48 8.28
CA LYS A 135 8.41 -8.68 7.44
C LYS A 135 7.39 -8.45 6.32
N TRP A 136 6.21 -7.94 6.64
CA TRP A 136 5.19 -7.60 5.65
C TRP A 136 5.66 -6.56 4.64
N ASN A 137 6.35 -5.51 5.11
CA ASN A 137 6.91 -4.48 4.24
C ASN A 137 8.00 -5.03 3.30
N LEU A 138 8.77 -6.02 3.72
CA LEU A 138 9.73 -6.71 2.85
C LEU A 138 9.02 -7.55 1.78
N LEU A 139 7.97 -8.29 2.16
CA LEU A 139 7.15 -9.04 1.20
C LEU A 139 6.50 -8.11 0.15
N ILE A 140 5.91 -7.00 0.60
CA ILE A 140 5.29 -6.02 -0.30
C ILE A 140 6.32 -5.49 -1.30
N LYS A 141 7.54 -5.19 -0.85
CA LYS A 141 8.63 -4.74 -1.76
C LYS A 141 9.09 -5.84 -2.70
N SER A 142 9.02 -7.10 -2.29
CA SER A 142 9.50 -8.22 -3.09
C SER A 142 8.55 -8.63 -4.23
N TYR A 143 7.31 -8.14 -4.21
CA TYR A 143 6.40 -8.28 -5.34
C TYR A 143 6.89 -7.55 -6.61
N GLY A 144 7.64 -6.45 -6.46
CA GLY A 144 8.05 -5.61 -7.59
C GLY A 144 6.88 -4.83 -8.18
N GLU A 145 6.81 -4.71 -9.51
CA GLU A 145 5.63 -4.21 -10.20
C GLU A 145 4.44 -5.17 -10.01
N VAL A 146 3.31 -4.61 -9.56
CA VAL A 146 2.03 -5.31 -9.45
C VAL A 146 0.99 -4.54 -10.25
N GLN A 147 0.31 -5.22 -11.15
CA GLN A 147 -0.74 -4.67 -12.00
C GLN A 147 -2.12 -4.91 -11.38
N ILE A 148 -3.13 -4.13 -11.78
CA ILE A 148 -4.50 -4.37 -11.32
C ILE A 148 -5.10 -5.50 -12.16
N LYS A 149 -5.57 -6.57 -11.51
CA LYS A 149 -6.47 -7.53 -12.13
C LYS A 149 -7.83 -6.85 -12.26
N GLY A 150 -8.35 -6.72 -13.48
CA GLY A 150 -9.73 -6.25 -13.68
C GLY A 150 -10.69 -7.13 -12.88
N ASN A 151 -11.15 -6.65 -11.71
CA ASN A 151 -12.24 -7.27 -10.99
C ASN A 151 -13.51 -6.76 -11.68
N ASN A 152 -14.38 -7.64 -12.19
CA ASN A 152 -15.71 -7.27 -12.70
C ASN A 152 -16.74 -8.31 -12.21
N SER A 153 -16.61 -8.82 -10.99
CA SER A 153 -17.50 -9.88 -10.49
C SER A 153 -18.85 -9.38 -9.97
N ILE A 154 -19.01 -8.09 -9.68
CA ILE A 154 -20.27 -7.52 -9.17
C ILE A 154 -20.70 -6.42 -10.15
N LYS A 155 -21.97 -6.44 -10.60
CA LYS A 155 -22.61 -5.31 -11.28
C LYS A 155 -22.57 -4.12 -10.31
N ARG A 156 -21.58 -3.25 -10.47
CA ARG A 156 -21.33 -2.14 -9.55
C ARG A 156 -22.34 -1.04 -9.80
N LYS A 157 -22.83 -0.39 -8.74
CA LYS A 157 -23.62 0.84 -8.91
C LYS A 157 -22.75 2.02 -9.34
N ILE A 158 -21.47 2.01 -8.93
CA ILE A 158 -20.46 2.99 -9.33
C ILE A 158 -19.36 2.22 -10.05
N GLU A 159 -19.14 2.53 -11.33
CA GLU A 159 -18.08 1.89 -12.09
C GLU A 159 -16.73 2.09 -11.41
N LEU A 160 -15.92 1.05 -11.50
CA LEU A 160 -14.54 1.14 -11.07
C LEU A 160 -13.84 2.15 -11.97
N ILE A 161 -13.51 3.32 -11.42
CA ILE A 161 -12.78 4.37 -12.15
C ILE A 161 -11.33 3.91 -12.35
N THR A 162 -11.10 3.08 -13.38
CA THR A 162 -9.76 2.68 -13.86
C THR A 162 -9.27 3.55 -15.01
N ASP A 163 -10.16 4.30 -15.67
CA ASP A 163 -9.89 4.87 -17.00
C ASP A 163 -10.26 6.35 -17.15
N ILE A 164 -9.96 7.18 -16.14
CA ILE A 164 -9.91 8.62 -16.39
C ILE A 164 -8.56 8.91 -17.03
N LYS A 165 -8.53 9.31 -18.30
CA LYS A 165 -7.31 9.67 -19.04
C LYS A 165 -6.39 10.60 -18.24
N SER A 166 -6.94 11.54 -17.46
CA SER A 166 -6.16 12.44 -16.62
C SER A 166 -5.41 11.74 -15.48
N PHE A 167 -5.94 10.61 -14.97
CA PHE A 167 -5.27 9.78 -13.96
C PHE A 167 -4.16 8.90 -14.51
N LYS A 168 -4.14 8.65 -15.83
CA LYS A 168 -3.09 7.87 -16.50
C LYS A 168 -1.84 8.69 -16.82
N LYS A 169 -1.87 10.02 -16.67
CA LYS A 169 -0.68 10.86 -16.92
C LYS A 169 0.46 10.42 -15.99
N GLU A 170 1.56 9.99 -16.60
CA GLU A 170 2.75 9.51 -15.89
C GLU A 170 3.62 10.66 -15.38
N LEU A 171 4.27 10.43 -14.25
CA LEU A 171 5.28 11.34 -13.69
C LEU A 171 6.63 11.08 -14.35
N ALA A 172 7.07 12.00 -15.19
CA ALA A 172 8.38 11.96 -15.83
C ALA A 172 9.45 12.73 -15.01
N VAL A 173 9.70 12.29 -13.78
CA VAL A 173 10.75 12.88 -12.91
C VAL A 173 11.91 11.91 -12.77
N ASN A 174 13.11 12.33 -13.18
CA ASN A 174 14.29 11.47 -13.29
C ASN A 174 14.61 10.71 -12.00
N SER A 175 14.59 11.38 -10.84
CA SER A 175 14.84 10.73 -9.55
C SER A 175 13.81 9.64 -9.23
N CYS A 176 12.56 9.80 -9.65
CA CYS A 176 11.46 8.87 -9.41
C CYS A 176 11.51 7.68 -10.38
N SER A 177 11.82 7.95 -11.65
CA SER A 177 11.90 6.93 -12.71
C SER A 177 13.04 5.92 -12.51
N LYS A 178 13.99 6.17 -11.60
CA LYS A 178 15.00 5.17 -11.19
C LYS A 178 14.40 3.95 -10.49
N CYS A 179 13.23 4.11 -9.86
CA CYS A 179 12.52 3.02 -9.20
C CYS A 179 11.15 2.73 -9.82
N HIS A 180 10.54 3.73 -10.45
CA HIS A 180 9.18 3.68 -10.98
C HIS A 180 9.20 3.64 -12.51
N TYR A 181 9.30 2.45 -13.09
CA TYR A 181 9.31 2.21 -14.53
C TYR A 181 8.66 0.84 -14.83
N GLN A 182 8.20 0.63 -16.06
CA GLN A 182 7.58 -0.64 -16.48
C GLN A 182 8.58 -1.80 -16.36
N GLY A 183 8.15 -2.90 -15.72
CA GLY A 183 9.01 -4.04 -15.38
C GLY A 183 9.98 -3.77 -14.23
N GLY A 184 9.92 -2.58 -13.62
CA GLY A 184 10.83 -2.16 -12.57
C GLY A 184 10.48 -2.70 -11.17
N PRO A 185 11.24 -2.28 -10.14
CA PRO A 185 10.97 -2.65 -8.76
C PRO A 185 9.68 -2.00 -8.21
N ARG A 186 9.16 -0.97 -8.89
CA ARG A 186 7.88 -0.33 -8.56
C ARG A 186 7.15 0.08 -9.83
N ALA A 187 5.82 0.04 -9.77
CA ALA A 187 4.95 0.51 -10.85
C ALA A 187 5.18 2.00 -11.15
N VAL A 188 4.92 2.40 -12.39
CA VAL A 188 4.99 3.80 -12.85
C VAL A 188 4.07 4.69 -11.99
N LEU A 189 4.56 5.87 -11.62
CA LEU A 189 3.77 6.84 -10.87
C LEU A 189 2.88 7.63 -11.82
N THR A 190 1.61 7.76 -11.48
CA THR A 190 0.65 8.52 -12.27
C THR A 190 -0.07 9.56 -11.42
N LYS A 191 -0.92 10.38 -12.06
CA LYS A 191 -1.78 11.34 -11.37
C LYS A 191 -2.70 10.69 -10.33
N ALA A 192 -3.05 9.41 -10.48
CA ALA A 192 -3.77 8.67 -9.45
C ALA A 192 -3.02 8.64 -8.10
N ASN A 193 -1.69 8.72 -8.11
CA ASN A 193 -0.85 8.62 -6.92
C ASN A 193 -0.57 9.97 -6.23
N THR A 194 -1.19 11.07 -6.67
CA THR A 194 -0.83 12.44 -6.23
C THR A 194 -0.83 12.61 -4.71
N GLU A 195 -1.91 12.22 -4.03
CA GLU A 195 -2.01 12.35 -2.56
C GLU A 195 -0.95 11.51 -1.83
N THR A 196 -0.72 10.30 -2.32
CA THR A 196 0.34 9.42 -1.81
C THR A 196 1.72 10.04 -2.00
N MET A 197 2.04 10.56 -3.18
CA MET A 197 3.32 11.20 -3.45
C MET A 197 3.54 12.41 -2.55
N LYS A 198 2.52 13.25 -2.39
CA LYS A 198 2.55 14.41 -1.50
C LYS A 198 2.88 14.00 -0.06
N PHE A 199 2.19 12.98 0.47
CA PHE A 199 2.48 12.46 1.80
C PHE A 199 3.90 11.90 1.92
N LEU A 200 4.32 11.05 0.99
CA LEU A 200 5.62 10.35 1.09
C LEU A 200 6.81 11.30 0.95
N VAL A 201 6.72 12.31 0.08
CA VAL A 201 7.78 13.31 -0.06
C VAL A 201 7.82 14.25 1.14
N LYS A 202 6.67 14.71 1.62
CA LYS A 202 6.60 15.54 2.84
C LYS A 202 7.22 14.83 4.05
N ASN A 203 7.00 13.52 4.17
CA ASN A 203 7.51 12.70 5.28
C ASN A 203 8.88 12.06 5.00
N LYS A 204 9.61 12.48 3.95
CA LYS A 204 10.93 11.94 3.57
C LYS A 204 10.96 10.42 3.37
N ALA A 205 9.81 9.80 3.06
CA ALA A 205 9.71 8.39 2.72
C ALA A 205 9.96 8.14 1.22
N MET A 206 9.95 9.20 0.41
CA MET A 206 10.36 9.18 -0.99
C MET A 206 11.20 10.42 -1.35
N PRO A 207 12.21 10.27 -2.21
CA PRO A 207 12.76 9.01 -2.71
C PRO A 207 13.50 8.23 -1.60
N PRO A 208 13.69 6.90 -1.74
CA PRO A 208 14.44 6.14 -0.74
C PRO A 208 15.93 6.46 -0.82
N TRP A 209 16.64 6.34 0.31
CA TRP A 209 18.10 6.39 0.32
C TRP A 209 18.70 5.36 -0.67
N PRO A 210 19.79 5.68 -1.40
CA PRO A 210 20.59 6.91 -1.36
C PRO A 210 20.12 8.01 -2.32
N TYR A 211 18.92 7.89 -2.90
CA TYR A 211 18.44 8.86 -3.87
C TYR A 211 17.94 10.13 -3.17
N GLU A 212 18.09 11.27 -3.84
CA GLU A 212 17.58 12.56 -3.41
C GLU A 212 16.86 13.27 -4.56
N LEU A 213 15.92 14.16 -4.22
CA LEU A 213 15.29 15.02 -5.22
C LEU A 213 16.19 16.22 -5.51
N THR A 214 16.62 16.38 -6.75
CA THR A 214 17.29 17.60 -7.19
C THR A 214 16.32 18.79 -7.11
N LYS A 215 16.83 20.03 -7.18
CA LYS A 215 15.98 21.23 -7.26
C LYS A 215 15.00 21.16 -8.44
N LYS A 216 15.45 20.60 -9.58
CA LYS A 216 14.64 20.38 -10.77
C LYS A 216 13.54 19.34 -10.50
N ASP A 217 13.90 18.18 -9.94
CA ASP A 217 12.92 17.13 -9.61
C ASP A 217 11.84 17.64 -8.66
N LYS A 218 12.20 18.45 -7.65
CA LYS A 218 11.23 19.08 -6.74
C LYS A 218 10.26 20.00 -7.47
N LYS A 219 10.76 20.81 -8.42
CA LYS A 219 9.92 21.70 -9.23
C LYS A 219 8.96 20.90 -10.12
N ASP A 220 9.48 19.91 -10.83
CA ASP A 220 8.71 19.08 -11.75
C ASP A 220 7.65 18.25 -11.01
N LEU A 221 8.02 17.71 -9.84
CA LEU A 221 7.09 17.00 -8.96
C LEU A 221 6.01 17.93 -8.40
N ASN A 222 6.36 19.15 -7.95
CA ASN A 222 5.37 20.11 -7.46
C ASN A 222 4.39 20.51 -8.56
N LYS A 223 4.89 20.81 -9.77
CA LYS A 223 4.05 21.07 -10.93
C LYS A 223 3.15 19.88 -11.24
N PHE A 224 3.66 18.66 -11.09
CA PHE A 224 2.85 17.46 -11.26
C PHE A 224 1.81 17.28 -10.16
N ILE A 225 2.08 17.58 -8.91
CA ILE A 225 1.13 17.40 -7.79
C ILE A 225 0.08 18.52 -7.80
N HIS A 226 0.50 19.76 -7.97
CA HIS A 226 -0.33 20.96 -7.75
C HIS A 226 -0.86 21.59 -9.05
N GLY A 227 -0.24 21.31 -10.19
CA GLY A 227 -0.66 21.84 -11.49
C GLY A 227 -0.03 23.19 -11.88
N PHE A 228 0.78 23.80 -11.02
CA PHE A 228 1.48 25.06 -11.24
C PHE A 228 2.92 25.00 -10.72
#